data_AF-A0A420HCU4-F1
#
_entry.id   AF-A0A420HCU4-F1
#
_cell.length_a   1.000
_cell.length_b   1.000
_cell.length_c   1.000
_cell.angle_alpha   90.00
_cell.angle_beta   90.00
_cell.angle_gamma   90.00
#
_symmetry.space_group_name_H-M   'P 1'
#
loop_
_entity.id
_entity.type
_entity.pdbx_description
1 polymer ?
#
loop_
_entity_poly.entity_id
_entity_poly.type
_entity_poly.pdbx_seq_one_letter_code
_entity_poly.pdbx_strand_id
1 'polypeptide(L)' 'MPTLLDKALNQRSSLIAFTGIIAGVATWMIVGQDIFPKKTEPTGNPETWTREELNQWLIAVDQFCFRATEKLCHS' A
#
# COMPACT_ATOMS: atom_id res chain seq x y z
N MET A 1 17.21 35.22 -28.99
CA MET A 1 17.39 33.84 -29.49
C MET A 1 17.30 32.91 -28.29
N PRO A 2 16.39 31.93 -28.25
CA PRO A 2 16.38 30.95 -27.16
C PRO A 2 17.63 30.08 -27.31
N THR A 3 18.58 30.24 -26.40
CA THR A 3 19.84 29.50 -26.44
C THR A 3 19.65 28.10 -25.84
N LEU A 4 20.60 27.20 -26.08
CA LEU A 4 20.60 25.86 -25.50
C LEU A 4 20.59 25.88 -23.96
N LEU A 5 21.13 26.94 -23.37
CA LEU A 5 21.13 27.18 -21.93
C LEU A 5 19.70 27.42 -21.39
N ASP A 6 18.85 28.13 -22.12
CA ASP A 6 17.44 28.38 -21.77
C ASP A 6 16.60 27.09 -21.79
N LYS A 7 16.89 26.19 -22.73
CA LYS A 7 16.25 24.86 -22.78
C LYS A 7 16.74 23.94 -21.67
N ALA A 8 18.02 24.01 -21.33
CA ALA A 8 18.61 23.23 -20.23
C ALA A 8 18.10 23.69 -18.86
N LEU A 9 17.86 25.00 -18.69
CA LEU A 9 17.31 25.61 -17.47
C LEU A 9 15.77 25.63 -17.43
N ASN A 10 15.10 24.89 -18.32
CA ASN A 10 13.65 24.81 -18.31
C ASN A 10 13.14 23.98 -17.12
N GLN A 11 13.01 24.66 -15.97
CA GLN A 11 12.57 24.11 -14.68
C GLN A 11 11.28 23.29 -14.77
N ARG A 12 10.37 23.65 -15.66
CA ARG A 12 9.09 22.93 -15.83
C ARG A 12 9.31 21.52 -16.36
N SER A 13 10.25 21.34 -17.30
CA SER A 13 10.54 20.04 -17.88
C SER A 13 11.24 19.10 -16.89
N SER A 14 12.18 19.64 -16.09
CA SER A 14 12.90 18.86 -15.09
C SER A 14 12.00 18.46 -13.91
N LEU A 15 11.10 19.34 -13.48
CA LEU A 15 10.11 18.99 -12.45
C LEU A 15 9.17 17.88 -12.90
N ILE A 16 8.64 17.96 -14.14
CA ILE A 16 7.75 16.91 -14.68
C ILE A 16 8.48 15.56 -14.80
N ALA A 17 9.74 15.57 -15.25
CA ALA A 17 10.53 14.34 -15.33
C ALA A 17 10.75 13.70 -13.95
N PHE A 18 11.12 14.50 -12.95
CA PHE A 18 11.36 14.02 -11.59
C PHE A 18 10.08 13.46 -10.93
N THR A 19 8.97 14.19 -11.00
CA THR A 19 7.70 13.73 -10.43
C THR A 19 7.19 12.50 -11.15
N GLY A 20 7.36 12.40 -12.47
CA GLY A 20 7.01 11.22 -13.25
C GLY A 20 7.78 9.97 -12.81
N ILE A 21 9.09 10.09 -12.56
CA ILE A 21 9.91 8.99 -12.06
C ILE A 21 9.45 8.55 -10.67
N ILE A 22 9.28 9.49 -9.73
CA ILE A 22 8.84 9.16 -8.36
C ILE A 22 7.46 8.52 -8.38
N ALA A 23 6.51 9.07 -9.12
CA ALA A 23 5.16 8.52 -9.21
C ALA A 23 5.16 7.11 -9.82
N GLY A 24 5.98 6.87 -10.85
CA GLY A 24 6.16 5.55 -11.45
C GLY A 24 6.71 4.53 -10.45
N VAL A 25 7.78 4.88 -9.72
CA VAL A 25 8.37 4.01 -8.70
C VAL A 25 7.40 3.76 -7.55
N ALA A 26 6.74 4.80 -7.04
CA ALA A 26 5.77 4.67 -5.96
C ALA A 26 4.61 3.74 -6.34
N THR A 27 4.09 3.88 -7.56
CA THR A 27 3.02 3.00 -8.07
C THR A 27 3.53 1.55 -8.21
N TRP A 28 4.77 1.36 -8.67
CA TRP A 28 5.38 0.03 -8.78
C TRP A 28 5.55 -0.65 -7.42
N MET A 29 5.88 0.11 -6.37
CA MET A 29 6.01 -0.40 -5.01
C MET A 29 4.66 -0.84 -4.42
N ILE A 30 3.56 -0.18 -4.77
CA ILE A 30 2.23 -0.51 -4.23
C ILE A 30 1.66 -1.78 -4.88
N VAL A 31 1.92 -1.98 -6.18
CA VAL A 31 1.33 -3.10 -6.94
C VAL A 31 2.26 -4.33 -6.96
N GLY A 32 3.57 -4.11 -7.00
CA GLY A 32 4.57 -5.17 -7.20
C GLY A 32 5.21 -5.69 -5.92
N GLN A 33 5.07 -5.01 -4.78
CA GLN A 33 5.65 -5.43 -3.51
C GLN A 33 4.55 -5.49 -2.44
N ASP A 34 4.37 -6.64 -1.79
CA ASP A 34 3.61 -6.73 -0.54
C ASP A 34 4.44 -6.01 0.55
N ILE A 35 4.24 -4.70 0.69
CA ILE A 35 4.94 -3.82 1.67
C ILE A 35 4.71 -4.30 3.12
N PHE A 36 3.64 -5.06 3.34
CA PHE A 36 3.34 -5.69 4.62
C PHE A 36 3.59 -7.18 4.50
N PRO A 37 4.56 -7.76 5.22
CA PRO A 37 4.67 -9.20 5.30
C PRO A 37 3.35 -9.73 5.89
N LYS A 38 2.55 -10.41 5.06
CA LYS A 38 1.34 -11.08 5.51
C LYS A 38 1.77 -12.09 6.56
N LYS A 39 1.46 -11.78 7.83
CA LYS A 39 1.68 -12.69 8.94
C LYS A 39 0.92 -13.97 8.61
N THR A 40 1.59 -15.12 8.63
CA THR A 40 1.00 -16.42 8.32
C THR A 40 -0.28 -16.56 9.14
N GLU A 41 -1.43 -16.57 8.46
CA GLU A 41 -2.71 -16.74 9.13
C GLU A 41 -2.78 -18.17 9.67
N PRO A 42 -3.06 -18.34 10.98
CA PRO A 42 -3.14 -19.67 11.57
C PRO A 42 -4.28 -20.44 10.87
N THR A 43 -3.92 -21.45 10.09
CA THR A 43 -4.85 -22.27 9.31
C THR A 43 -4.92 -23.66 9.95
N GLY A 44 -6.06 -24.04 10.51
CA GLY A 44 -6.22 -25.33 11.19
C GLY A 44 -7.35 -25.36 12.23
N ASN A 45 -7.38 -26.40 13.07
CA ASN A 45 -8.38 -26.57 14.13
C ASN A 45 -8.17 -25.53 15.26
N PRO A 46 -9.17 -24.68 15.58
CA PRO A 46 -9.04 -23.62 16.59
C PRO A 46 -8.78 -24.12 18.00
N GLU A 47 -9.09 -25.39 18.30
CA GLU A 47 -8.89 -25.98 19.63
C GLU A 47 -7.42 -26.26 19.95
N THR A 48 -6.55 -26.31 18.93
CA THR A 48 -5.12 -26.58 19.09
C THR A 48 -4.25 -25.32 18.98
N TRP A 49 -4.86 -24.14 18.81
CA TRP A 49 -4.12 -22.89 18.64
C TRP A 49 -3.44 -22.46 19.94
N THR A 50 -2.24 -21.92 19.78
CA THR A 50 -1.56 -21.19 20.86
C THR A 50 -2.29 -19.88 21.14
N ARG A 51 -2.11 -19.30 22.34
CA ARG A 51 -2.81 -18.06 22.74
C ARG A 51 -2.48 -16.90 21.80
N GLU A 52 -1.27 -16.90 21.28
CA GLU A 52 -0.74 -15.91 20.36
C GLU A 52 -1.46 -15.97 19.00
N GLU A 53 -1.70 -17.17 18.48
CA GLU A 53 -2.45 -17.41 17.24
C GLU A 53 -3.92 -17.03 17.38
N LEU A 54 -4.56 -17.36 18.51
CA LEU A 54 -5.95 -17.02 18.77
C LEU A 54 -6.15 -15.49 18.87
N ASN A 55 -5.25 -14.79 19.53
CA ASN A 55 -5.29 -13.32 19.62
C ASN A 55 -5.10 -12.67 18.24
N GLN A 56 -4.19 -13.20 17.42
CA GLN A 56 -4.00 -12.74 16.04
C GLN A 56 -5.25 -12.93 15.17
N TRP A 57 -5.92 -14.07 15.29
CA TRP A 57 -7.17 -14.32 14.58
C TRP A 57 -8.27 -13.34 15.02
N LEU A 58 -8.41 -13.09 16.32
CA LEU A 58 -9.43 -12.18 16.84
C LEU A 58 -9.25 -10.75 16.33
N ILE A 59 -8.01 -10.25 16.30
CA ILE A 59 -7.68 -8.92 15.74
C ILE A 59 -8.06 -8.85 14.25
N ALA A 60 -7.80 -9.91 13.48
CA ALA A 60 -8.16 -9.96 12.07
C ALA A 60 -9.68 -9.96 11.83
N VAL A 61 -10.43 -10.69 12.66
CA VAL A 61 -11.91 -10.77 12.60
C VAL A 61 -12.56 -9.44 12.98
N ASP A 62 -12.08 -8.78 14.04
CA ASP A 62 -12.59 -7.47 14.46
C ASP A 62 -12.42 -6.42 13.34
N GLN A 63 -11.25 -6.41 12.71
CA GLN A 63 -10.95 -5.53 11.59
C GLN A 63 -11.82 -5.81 10.35
N PHE A 64 -12.17 -7.08 10.09
CA PHE A 64 -13.09 -7.44 9.00
C PHE A 64 -14.50 -6.91 9.27
N CYS A 65 -14.99 -7.03 10.51
CA CYS A 65 -16.30 -6.49 10.90
C CYS A 65 -16.36 -4.97 10.73
N PHE A 66 -15.30 -4.26 11.15
CA PHE A 66 -15.21 -2.80 10.99
C PHE A 66 -15.26 -2.37 9.51
N ARG A 67 -14.46 -2.98 8.62
CA ARG A 67 -14.51 -2.68 7.18
C ARG A 67 -15.83 -3.07 6.52
N ALA A 68 -16.48 -4.14 6.98
CA ALA A 68 -17.78 -4.54 6.48
C ALA A 68 -18.88 -3.53 6.85
N THR A 69 -18.82 -2.93 8.05
CA THR A 69 -19.77 -1.87 8.45
C THR A 69 -19.60 -0.58 7.65
N GLU A 70 -18.38 -0.21 7.25
CA GLU A 70 -18.14 0.93 6.36
C GLU A 70 -18.79 0.71 4.97
N LYS A 71 -18.66 -0.50 4.42
CA LYS A 71 -19.26 -0.89 3.13
C LYS A 71 -20.79 -0.90 3.17
N LEU A 72 -21.39 -1.23 4.32
CA LEU A 72 -22.84 -1.28 4.49
C LEU A 72 -23.47 0.09 4.80
N CYS A 73 -22.72 1.04 5.37
CA CYS A 73 -23.22 2.38 5.70
C CYS A 73 -23.19 3.35 4.50
N HIS A 74 -22.56 2.97 3.38
CA HIS A 74 -22.39 3.82 2.20
C HIS A 74 -23.28 3.39 0.99
N SER A 75 -24.34 2.61 1.25
CA SER A 75 -25.42 2.28 0.30
C SER A 75 -26.76 2.77 0.83
#